data_AF-A0A454XLZ6-F1
#
_entry.id   AF-A0A454XLZ6-F1
#
_cell.length_a   1.000
_cell.length_b   1.000
_cell.length_c   1.000
_cell.angle_alpha   90.00
_cell.angle_beta   90.00
_cell.angle_gamma   90.00
#
_symmetry.space_group_name_H-M   'P 1'
#
loop_
_entity.id
_entity.type
_entity.pdbx_description
1 polymer ?
#
loop_
_entity_poly.entity_id
_entity_poly.type
_entity_poly.pdbx_seq_one_letter_code
_entity_poly.pdbx_strand_id
1 'polypeptide(L)'
;MAGTAERGTAALKAFRGILTELKKSDKSFSTKSPQYEYLKTEVRNHHTTQRVWSKAPNEVESVADMYAQYLSSTRRVLELQKEYGGGERTVEESANLVGLTLPKKHEQI
;
A
#
# COMPACT_ATOMS: atom_id res chain seq x y z
N MET A 1 12.25 -23.00 21.71
CA MET A 1 10.92 -23.35 21.18
C MET A 1 9.95 -22.16 21.02
N ALA A 2 10.25 -20.94 21.50
CA ALA A 2 9.36 -19.78 21.36
C ALA A 2 9.38 -19.08 19.97
N GLY A 3 10.49 -19.18 19.22
CA GLY A 3 10.67 -18.39 18.00
C GLY A 3 9.88 -18.82 16.77
N THR A 4 9.25 -19.99 16.74
CA THR A 4 8.48 -20.47 15.56
C THR A 4 7.03 -19.98 15.57
N ALA A 5 6.43 -19.84 16.75
CA ALA A 5 5.05 -19.36 16.90
C ALA A 5 4.93 -17.86 16.59
N GLU A 6 5.86 -17.04 17.10
CA GLU A 6 5.86 -15.59 16.84
C GLU A 6 6.05 -15.27 15.34
N ARG A 7 6.90 -16.02 14.65
CA ARG A 7 7.15 -15.82 13.20
C ARG A 7 5.96 -16.17 12.33
N GLY A 8 5.20 -17.20 12.71
CA GLY A 8 3.93 -17.53 12.06
C GLY A 8 2.89 -16.42 12.19
N THR A 9 2.88 -15.72 13.34
CA THR A 9 1.97 -14.58 13.55
C THR A 9 2.36 -13.33 12.75
N ALA A 10 3.66 -13.10 12.53
CA ALA A 10 4.16 -11.97 11.76
C ALA A 10 3.87 -12.11 10.25
N ALA A 11 4.11 -13.28 9.66
CA ALA A 11 3.75 -13.55 8.27
C ALA A 11 2.24 -13.42 8.01
N LEU A 12 1.40 -13.90 8.94
CA LEU A 12 -0.04 -13.71 8.88
C LEU A 12 -0.46 -12.25 9.01
N LYS A 13 0.28 -11.44 9.77
CA LYS A 13 0.04 -10.00 9.93
C LYS A 13 0.37 -9.26 8.63
N ALA A 14 1.52 -9.52 8.01
CA ALA A 14 1.90 -8.95 6.72
C ALA A 14 0.86 -9.31 5.64
N PHE A 15 0.44 -10.57 5.59
CA PHE A 15 -0.59 -11.04 4.68
C PHE A 15 -1.96 -10.39 4.89
N ARG A 16 -2.38 -10.23 6.16
CA ARG A 16 -3.59 -9.46 6.48
C ARG A 16 -3.46 -8.00 6.05
N GLY A 17 -2.27 -7.41 6.13
CA GLY A 17 -1.97 -6.08 5.60
C GLY A 17 -2.24 -6.00 4.10
N ILE A 18 -1.68 -6.92 3.31
CA ILE A 18 -1.90 -7.00 1.85
C ILE A 18 -3.39 -7.16 1.52
N LEU A 19 -4.10 -8.05 2.20
CA LEU A 19 -5.54 -8.25 1.99
C LEU A 19 -6.36 -6.99 2.31
N THR A 20 -5.97 -6.25 3.34
CA THR A 20 -6.66 -5.02 3.75
C THR A 20 -6.44 -3.92 2.72
N GLU A 21 -5.23 -3.79 2.18
CA GLU A 21 -4.93 -2.83 1.11
C GLU A 21 -5.63 -3.21 -0.20
N LEU A 22 -5.67 -4.50 -0.57
CA LEU A 22 -6.41 -4.98 -1.75
C LEU A 22 -7.91 -4.69 -1.65
N LYS A 23 -8.49 -4.87 -0.46
CA LYS A 23 -9.90 -4.55 -0.21
C LYS A 23 -10.18 -3.04 -0.28
N LYS A 24 -9.20 -2.19 0.04
CA LYS A 24 -9.32 -0.73 -0.10
C LYS A 24 -9.16 -0.28 -1.55
N SER A 25 -8.30 -0.93 -2.32
CA SER A 25 -8.05 -0.57 -3.72
C SER A 25 -9.16 -1.07 -4.65
N ASP A 26 -9.74 -2.24 -4.39
CA ASP A 26 -10.76 -2.85 -5.24
C ASP A 26 -12.01 -3.21 -4.43
N LYS A 27 -13.14 -2.58 -4.77
CA LYS A 27 -14.45 -2.86 -4.15
C LYS A 27 -15.03 -4.21 -4.58
N SER A 28 -14.55 -4.79 -5.68
CA SER A 28 -14.91 -6.13 -6.16
C SER A 28 -14.11 -7.24 -5.45
N PHE A 29 -13.06 -6.86 -4.71
CA PHE A 29 -12.23 -7.82 -3.99
C PHE A 29 -13.02 -8.50 -2.87
N SER A 30 -13.39 -9.76 -3.12
CA SER A 30 -14.13 -10.61 -2.21
C SER A 30 -13.35 -11.87 -1.89
N THR A 31 -13.72 -12.57 -0.83
CA THR A 31 -13.16 -13.87 -0.42
C THR A 31 -13.32 -14.96 -1.49
N LYS A 32 -14.15 -14.73 -2.51
CA LYS A 32 -14.35 -15.61 -3.68
C LYS A 32 -13.52 -15.20 -4.90
N SER A 33 -12.73 -14.14 -4.80
CA SER A 33 -11.95 -13.65 -5.93
C SER A 33 -10.79 -14.62 -6.25
N PRO A 34 -10.44 -14.82 -7.54
CA PRO A 34 -9.29 -15.65 -7.92
C PRO A 34 -7.99 -15.18 -7.27
N GLN A 35 -7.87 -13.87 -7.02
CA GLN A 35 -6.73 -13.25 -6.37
C GLN A 35 -6.64 -13.65 -4.89
N TYR A 36 -7.78 -13.75 -4.19
CA TYR A 36 -7.81 -14.22 -2.81
C TYR A 36 -7.40 -15.69 -2.69
N GLU A 37 -7.91 -16.56 -3.57
CA GLU A 37 -7.56 -17.98 -3.57
C GLU A 37 -6.10 -18.23 -3.97
N TYR A 38 -5.55 -17.45 -4.91
CA TYR A 38 -4.13 -17.48 -5.23
C TYR A 38 -3.28 -17.10 -4.01
N LEU A 39 -3.57 -15.96 -3.38
CA LEU A 39 -2.86 -15.48 -2.20
C LEU A 39 -2.93 -16.48 -1.03
N LYS A 40 -4.09 -17.10 -0.81
CA LYS A 40 -4.29 -18.14 0.22
C LYS A 40 -3.48 -19.40 -0.06
N THR A 41 -3.42 -19.81 -1.32
CA THR A 41 -2.64 -20.97 -1.77
C THR A 41 -1.15 -20.70 -1.62
N GLU A 42 -0.69 -19.51 -2.00
CA GLU A 42 0.70 -19.08 -1.80
C GLU A 42 1.08 -19.09 -0.32
N VAL A 43 0.28 -18.50 0.58
CA VAL A 43 0.58 -18.53 2.03
C VAL A 43 0.69 -19.96 2.57
N ARG A 44 -0.20 -20.85 2.12
CA ARG A 44 -0.19 -22.25 2.56
C ARG A 44 1.02 -23.01 2.02
N ASN A 45 1.40 -22.77 0.77
CA ASN A 45 2.59 -23.35 0.15
C ASN A 45 3.85 -22.83 0.85
N HIS A 46 3.97 -21.53 1.07
CA HIS A 46 5.12 -20.91 1.73
C HIS A 46 5.26 -21.36 3.19
N HIS A 47 4.17 -21.52 3.95
CA HIS A 47 4.22 -22.08 5.29
C HIS A 47 4.79 -23.52 5.32
N THR A 48 4.56 -24.29 4.24
CA THR A 48 5.04 -25.67 4.11
C THR A 48 6.49 -25.70 3.62
N THR A 49 6.85 -24.83 2.67
CA THR A 49 8.19 -24.71 2.07
C THR A 49 9.21 -24.08 3.02
N GLN A 50 8.80 -23.12 3.85
CA GLN A 50 9.68 -22.48 4.86
C GLN A 50 10.12 -23.42 5.98
N ARG A 51 9.37 -24.51 6.26
CA ARG A 51 9.83 -25.56 7.18
C ARG A 51 11.04 -26.32 6.64
N VAL A 52 11.25 -26.34 5.33
CA VAL A 52 12.34 -27.07 4.66
C VAL A 52 13.60 -26.21 4.53
N TRP A 53 13.47 -24.88 4.40
CA TRP A 53 14.58 -23.96 4.17
C TRP A 53 14.74 -22.98 5.33
N SER A 54 15.66 -23.27 6.26
CA SER A 54 15.80 -22.57 7.55
C SER A 54 16.22 -21.09 7.49
N LYS A 55 16.49 -20.52 6.31
CA LYS A 55 16.82 -19.09 6.09
C LYS A 55 15.76 -18.29 5.33
N ALA A 56 14.81 -18.95 4.66
CA ALA A 56 13.74 -18.33 3.89
C ALA A 56 12.62 -17.59 4.69
N PRO A 57 12.44 -17.76 6.03
CA PRO A 57 11.33 -17.10 6.73
C PRO A 57 11.36 -15.57 6.65
N ASN A 58 12.53 -14.98 6.84
CA ASN A 58 12.71 -13.53 6.88
C ASN A 58 12.54 -12.90 5.48
N GLU A 59 12.92 -13.63 4.43
CA GLU A 59 12.82 -13.14 3.06
C GLU A 59 11.36 -12.99 2.63
N VAL A 60 10.50 -13.95 2.98
CA VAL A 60 9.07 -13.88 2.62
C VAL A 60 8.34 -12.80 3.41
N GLU A 61 8.66 -12.63 4.71
CA GLU A 61 8.12 -11.52 5.49
C GLU A 61 8.53 -10.17 4.88
N SER A 62 9.81 -10.01 4.55
CA SER A 62 10.32 -8.81 3.88
C SER A 62 9.66 -8.56 2.53
N VAL A 63 9.41 -9.61 1.73
CA VAL A 63 8.74 -9.51 0.43
C VAL A 63 7.26 -9.14 0.61
N ALA A 64 6.57 -9.74 1.58
CA ALA A 64 5.18 -9.41 1.88
C ALA A 64 5.03 -7.96 2.35
N ASP A 65 5.94 -7.50 3.22
CA ASP A 65 5.99 -6.11 3.67
C ASP A 65 6.30 -5.15 2.52
N MET A 66 7.23 -5.50 1.62
CA MET A 66 7.50 -4.73 0.42
C MET A 66 6.26 -4.58 -0.45
N TYR A 67 5.49 -5.65 -0.68
CA TYR A 67 4.25 -5.58 -1.44
C TYR A 67 3.17 -4.75 -0.74
N ALA A 68 3.02 -4.88 0.58
CA ALA A 68 2.09 -4.06 1.36
C ALA A 68 2.45 -2.56 1.26
N GLN A 69 3.73 -2.23 1.40
CA GLN A 69 4.24 -0.87 1.25
C GLN A 69 4.02 -0.33 -0.16
N TYR A 70 4.29 -1.14 -1.18
CA TYR A 70 4.10 -0.76 -2.59
C TYR A 70 2.63 -0.42 -2.89
N LEU A 71 1.70 -1.27 -2.46
CA LEU A 71 0.25 -1.04 -2.63
C LEU A 71 -0.19 0.24 -1.89
N SER A 72 0.25 0.42 -0.64
CA SER A 72 -0.10 1.61 0.14
C SER A 72 0.44 2.90 -0.48
N SER A 73 1.68 2.88 -1.00
CA SER A 73 2.32 4.01 -1.64
C SER A 73 1.63 4.36 -2.95
N THR A 74 1.25 3.35 -3.74
CA THR A 74 0.49 3.53 -4.98
C THR A 74 -0.85 4.21 -4.72
N ARG A 75 -1.59 3.77 -3.69
CA ARG A 75 -2.85 4.40 -3.28
C ARG A 75 -2.63 5.87 -2.91
N ARG A 76 -1.60 6.17 -2.12
CA ARG A 76 -1.28 7.53 -1.70
C ARG A 76 -0.89 8.43 -2.88
N VAL A 77 -0.13 7.91 -3.85
CA VAL A 77 0.21 8.64 -5.08
C VAL A 77 -1.04 8.95 -5.90
N LEU A 78 -1.99 8.02 -6.02
CA LEU A 78 -3.26 8.27 -6.71
C LEU A 78 -4.11 9.33 -5.98
N GLU A 79 -4.12 9.33 -4.65
CA GLU A 79 -4.78 10.35 -3.84
C GLU A 79 -4.15 11.73 -4.07
N LEU A 80 -2.81 11.81 -4.03
CA LEU A 80 -2.08 13.04 -4.32
C LEU A 80 -2.28 13.49 -5.76
N GLN A 81 -2.28 12.58 -6.73
CA GLN A 81 -2.55 12.91 -8.13
C GLN A 81 -4.00 13.37 -8.32
N LYS A 82 -4.95 12.90 -7.53
CA LYS A 82 -6.32 13.43 -7.56
C LYS A 82 -6.42 14.83 -6.97
N GLU A 83 -5.67 15.11 -5.91
CA GLU A 83 -5.68 16.39 -5.20
C GLU A 83 -4.90 17.47 -5.95
N TYR A 84 -3.66 17.15 -6.34
CA TYR A 84 -2.71 18.05 -6.99
C TYR A 84 -2.69 17.91 -8.52
N GLY A 85 -3.16 16.78 -9.06
CA GLY A 85 -3.19 16.57 -10.51
C GLY A 85 -4.37 17.26 -11.17
N GLY A 86 -4.11 17.92 -12.28
CA GLY A 86 -5.08 18.65 -13.10
C GLY A 86 -4.31 19.48 -14.12
N GLY A 87 -4.95 19.76 -15.26
CA GLY A 87 -4.37 20.57 -16.35
C GLY A 87 -4.07 22.01 -15.96
N GLU A 88 -4.06 22.93 -16.93
CA GLU A 88 -3.78 24.34 -16.68
C GLU A 88 -4.75 24.92 -15.64
N ARG A 89 -4.21 25.28 -14.46
CA ARG A 89 -4.91 25.98 -13.38
C ARG A 89 -4.45 27.42 -13.36
N THR A 90 -5.32 28.34 -12.93
CA THR A 90 -4.92 29.73 -12.76
C THR A 90 -3.87 29.86 -11.65
N VAL A 91 -3.07 30.94 -11.70
CA VAL A 91 -2.04 31.22 -10.68
C VAL A 91 -2.67 31.35 -9.28
N GLU A 92 -3.89 31.88 -9.23
CA GLU A 92 -4.68 32.06 -8.00
C GLU A 92 -5.16 30.73 -7.40
N GLU A 93 -5.70 29.84 -8.23
CA GLU A 93 -6.11 28.49 -7.80
C GLU A 93 -4.91 27.64 -7.36
N SER A 94 -3.78 27.78 -8.06
CA SER A 94 -2.54 27.07 -7.72
C SER A 94 -1.96 27.56 -6.40
N ALA A 95 -1.94 28.88 -6.16
CA ALA A 95 -1.49 29.46 -4.91
C ALA A 95 -2.38 29.01 -3.74
N ASN A 96 -3.70 29.08 -3.88
CA ASN A 96 -4.64 28.66 -2.85
C ASN A 96 -4.52 27.16 -2.53
N LEU A 97 -4.23 26.32 -3.51
CA LEU A 97 -4.07 24.88 -3.33
C LEU A 97 -2.90 24.52 -2.42
N VAL A 98 -1.80 25.28 -2.47
CA VAL A 98 -0.63 25.09 -1.62
C VAL A 98 -0.66 25.96 -0.35
N GLY A 99 -1.77 26.64 -0.08
CA GLY A 99 -1.93 27.53 1.08
C GLY A 99 -1.21 28.88 0.95
N LEU A 100 -0.90 29.30 -0.27
CA LEU A 100 -0.32 30.61 -0.57
C LEU A 100 -1.40 31.60 -1.04
N THR A 101 -1.18 32.88 -0.79
CA THR A 101 -2.04 33.97 -1.26
C THR A 101 -1.28 34.87 -2.23
N LEU A 102 -1.91 35.33 -3.30
CA LEU A 102 -1.26 36.28 -4.20
C LEU A 102 -1.04 37.63 -3.51
N PRO A 103 0.12 38.28 -3.75
CA PRO A 103 0.33 39.63 -3.27
C PRO A 103 -0.69 40.57 -3.91
N LYS A 104 -1.28 41.45 -3.10
CA LYS A 104 -2.19 42.50 -3.60
C LYS A 104 -1.39 43.37 -4.56
N LYS A 105 -1.84 43.49 -5.82
CA LYS A 105 -1.26 44.44 -6.77
C LYS A 105 -1.28 45.82 -6.13
N HIS A 106 -0.11 46.33 -5.77
CA HIS A 106 0.06 47.73 -5.44
C HIS A 106 -0.09 48.45 -6.78
N GLU A 107 -1.24 49.09 -7.02
CA GLU A 107 -1.36 50.11 -8.07
C GLU A 107 -0.33 51.19 -7.71
N GLN A 108 0.79 51.16 -8.43
CA GLN A 108 1.75 52.26 -8.40
C GLN A 108 1.04 53.46 -9.04
N ILE A 109 0.87 54.49 -8.20
CA ILE A 109 0.39 55.84 -8.55
C ILE A 109 1.36 56.47 -9.54
#